data_AF-A0A7X9DWN5-F1
#
_entry.id   AF-A0A7X9DWN5-F1
#
_cell.length_a   1.000
_cell.length_b   1.000
_cell.length_c   1.000
_cell.angle_alpha   90.00
_cell.angle_beta   90.00
_cell.angle_gamma   90.00
#
_symmetry.space_group_name_H-M   'P 1'
#
loop_
_entity.id
_entity.type
_entity.pdbx_description
1 polymer ?
#
loop_
_entity_poly.entity_id
_entity_poly.type
_entity_poly.pdbx_seq_one_letter_code
_entity_poly.pdbx_strand_id
1 'polypeptide(L)'
;MAMPFHRWFGSLDLPREGGKVNPAHLENALRLRLLSLVFWLCLVLGNMWALSFFLYGATNLAVAFFTGVLVLLVVYLLGRKLGHPPLIGHLILLIFLVGVVLANFSTGGLARANSVLYFVLALIGIFLLGRGGVLWVGVSALALVVFLAMHAAGFEFPDAVLPEQRLVDMGLTLFFSLVVLLGVAGYYELYRRLSLNQLLEAKSRVEQASEARRAFLAKASHELRTPLNAILGLCDLMHTNAPNDACTRHLAAVKQSALALRRLVNDLLDVSRIDASKLQLHPVPFEPRCLLAEVVEELQPRARAKGIALSLDISGDVPKRLLGDTLRLRQIVVNLVDNAIKYTPAGRVEVSARLAETVGLRLRVQDTGPGIPPDVMPHLFEPFLRAKDCGGVDGSGLGLHIVQQLCHVMGGSIRAENLPAGGAVFEATLPLPAAPEATAGRRILAAEDDPVSRMLVQTILQRKGYQVEVVADGNAVVEAAAAARPDLILMDVGLPGLDGIEAAHRIRQAEGASAAGRRVPILAMTAHVLSEERDRCFAAGMDDFIGKPVQAGELLQVVERWLAAGRKPPTNPSIVS
;
A
#
# COMPACT_ATOMS: atom_id res chain seq x y z
N MET A 1 3.09 -54.14 5.39
CA MET A 1 3.55 -52.75 5.56
C MET A 1 2.42 -51.83 5.12
N ALA A 2 1.46 -51.55 6.01
CA ALA A 2 0.29 -50.74 5.72
C ALA A 2 0.59 -49.28 6.08
N MET A 3 0.71 -48.40 5.09
CA MET A 3 0.75 -46.96 5.35
C MET A 3 -0.66 -46.47 5.74
N PRO A 4 -0.79 -45.60 6.75
CA PRO A 4 -2.09 -45.13 7.20
C PRO A 4 -2.71 -44.14 6.20
N PHE A 5 -4.01 -44.32 5.93
CA PHE A 5 -4.83 -43.62 4.92
C PHE A 5 -4.75 -42.07 5.02
N HIS A 6 -4.45 -41.51 6.20
CA HIS A 6 -4.27 -40.07 6.40
C HIS A 6 -3.03 -39.49 5.69
N ARG A 7 -1.98 -40.30 5.43
CA ARG A 7 -0.76 -39.83 4.75
C ARG A 7 -0.93 -39.66 3.24
N TRP A 8 -1.92 -40.30 2.62
CA TRP A 8 -2.28 -40.06 1.21
C TRP A 8 -2.88 -38.65 1.00
N PHE A 9 -3.43 -38.06 2.07
CA PHE A 9 -3.94 -36.70 2.11
C PHE A 9 -2.94 -35.68 2.71
N GLY A 10 -1.75 -36.13 3.12
CA GLY A 10 -0.70 -35.30 3.72
C GLY A 10 -0.08 -34.30 2.74
N SER A 11 0.12 -33.08 3.25
CA SER A 11 0.71 -31.88 2.61
C SER A 11 0.24 -31.57 1.19
N LEU A 12 -0.85 -30.80 1.10
CA LEU A 12 -1.09 -29.90 -0.03
C LEU A 12 0.02 -28.83 -0.01
N ASP A 13 1.18 -29.13 -0.63
CA ASP A 13 2.15 -28.09 -1.00
C ASP A 13 1.58 -27.29 -2.16
N LEU A 14 0.65 -26.40 -1.82
CA LEU A 14 0.08 -25.43 -2.73
C LEU A 14 1.11 -24.32 -2.90
N PRO A 15 1.49 -23.95 -4.13
CA PRO A 15 2.34 -22.79 -4.36
C PRO A 15 1.66 -21.57 -3.73
N ARG A 16 2.31 -21.01 -2.71
CA ARG A 16 1.86 -19.81 -1.99
C ARG A 16 2.42 -18.61 -2.74
N GLU A 17 1.68 -18.06 -3.70
CA GLU A 17 1.95 -16.71 -4.18
C GLU A 17 1.37 -15.71 -3.16
N GLY A 18 2.24 -14.96 -2.48
CA GLY A 18 1.83 -13.91 -1.54
C GLY A 18 1.04 -14.38 -0.32
N GLY A 19 1.20 -15.64 0.11
CA GLY A 19 0.55 -16.17 1.32
C GLY A 19 -0.94 -16.51 1.19
N LYS A 20 -1.53 -16.43 -0.01
CA LYS A 20 -2.92 -16.85 -0.29
C LYS A 20 -2.92 -18.07 -1.21
N VAL A 21 -3.68 -19.09 -0.83
CA VAL A 21 -3.97 -20.23 -1.70
C VAL A 21 -5.01 -19.78 -2.71
N ASN A 22 -4.67 -19.76 -4.00
CA ASN A 22 -5.61 -19.44 -5.06
C ASN A 22 -6.70 -20.54 -5.13
N PRO A 23 -7.99 -20.19 -4.99
CA PRO A 23 -9.09 -21.16 -4.98
C PRO A 23 -9.15 -21.99 -6.28
N ALA A 24 -8.75 -21.42 -7.42
CA ALA A 24 -8.70 -22.15 -8.69
C ALA A 24 -7.57 -23.19 -8.74
N HIS A 25 -6.41 -22.90 -8.12
CA HIS A 25 -5.32 -23.87 -8.01
C HIS A 25 -5.64 -24.98 -7.02
N LEU A 26 -6.31 -24.64 -5.92
CA LEU A 26 -6.83 -25.63 -4.98
C LEU A 26 -7.86 -26.52 -5.68
N GLU A 27 -8.84 -25.95 -6.39
CA GLU A 27 -9.85 -26.69 -7.15
C GLU A 27 -9.23 -27.63 -8.19
N ASN A 28 -8.22 -27.18 -8.94
CA ASN A 28 -7.53 -28.00 -9.92
C ASN A 28 -6.71 -29.13 -9.27
N ALA A 29 -5.95 -28.83 -8.22
CA ALA A 29 -5.19 -29.85 -7.47
C ALA A 29 -6.11 -30.91 -6.85
N LEU A 30 -7.24 -30.46 -6.34
CA LEU A 30 -8.31 -31.29 -5.77
C LEU A 30 -8.98 -32.16 -6.85
N ARG A 31 -9.34 -31.59 -8.00
CA ARG A 31 -9.87 -32.36 -9.15
C ARG A 31 -8.88 -33.42 -9.63
N LEU A 32 -7.58 -33.11 -9.69
CA LEU A 32 -6.54 -34.09 -10.04
C LEU A 32 -6.43 -35.22 -9.01
N ARG A 33 -6.55 -34.92 -7.71
CA ARG A 33 -6.53 -35.95 -6.65
C ARG A 33 -7.78 -36.83 -6.69
N LEU A 34 -8.96 -36.26 -6.90
CA LEU A 34 -10.20 -37.02 -7.08
C LEU A 34 -10.13 -37.91 -8.33
N LEU A 35 -9.62 -37.37 -9.43
CA LEU A 35 -9.39 -38.12 -10.68
C LEU A 35 -8.38 -39.25 -10.48
N SER A 36 -7.37 -39.05 -9.62
CA SER A 36 -6.42 -40.10 -9.24
C SER A 36 -7.08 -41.19 -8.39
N LEU A 37 -7.91 -40.83 -7.42
CA LEU A 37 -8.66 -41.79 -6.60
C LEU A 37 -9.59 -42.65 -7.48
N VAL A 38 -10.37 -42.02 -8.35
CA VAL A 38 -11.27 -42.73 -9.27
C VAL A 38 -10.48 -43.61 -10.23
N PHE A 39 -9.35 -43.13 -10.75
CA PHE A 39 -8.47 -43.93 -11.60
C PHE A 39 -7.99 -45.21 -10.90
N TRP A 40 -7.45 -45.12 -9.69
CA TRP A 40 -6.98 -46.29 -8.94
C TRP A 40 -8.10 -47.29 -8.67
N LEU A 41 -9.31 -46.79 -8.41
CA LEU A 41 -10.44 -47.66 -8.17
C LEU A 41 -10.92 -48.36 -9.45
N CYS A 42 -10.97 -47.65 -10.58
CA CYS A 42 -11.24 -48.25 -11.88
C CYS A 42 -10.17 -49.29 -12.28
N LEU A 43 -8.90 -49.05 -11.92
CA LEU A 43 -7.80 -49.98 -12.15
C LEU A 43 -8.00 -51.30 -11.38
N VAL A 44 -8.35 -51.21 -10.09
CA VAL A 44 -8.63 -52.39 -9.26
C VAL A 44 -9.83 -53.15 -9.81
N LEU A 45 -10.94 -52.46 -10.09
CA LEU A 45 -12.17 -53.09 -10.55
C LEU A 45 -12.00 -53.77 -11.92
N GLY A 46 -11.29 -53.12 -12.86
CA GLY A 46 -11.02 -53.68 -14.18
C GLY A 46 -10.13 -54.93 -14.13
N ASN A 47 -9.10 -54.95 -13.27
CA ASN A 47 -8.27 -56.15 -13.07
C ASN A 47 -9.05 -57.29 -12.40
N MET A 48 -9.93 -56.97 -11.45
CA MET A 48 -10.78 -57.98 -10.82
C MET A 48 -11.72 -58.63 -11.83
N TRP A 49 -12.32 -57.85 -12.73
CA TRP A 49 -13.13 -58.41 -13.81
C TRP A 49 -12.31 -59.23 -14.81
N ALA A 50 -11.13 -58.75 -15.21
CA ALA A 50 -10.26 -59.52 -16.09
C ALA A 50 -9.91 -60.89 -15.47
N LEU A 51 -9.59 -60.92 -14.18
CA LEU A 51 -9.32 -62.16 -13.45
C LEU A 51 -10.57 -63.03 -13.33
N SER A 52 -11.74 -62.45 -13.01
CA SER A 52 -13.02 -63.16 -12.90
C SER A 52 -13.38 -63.85 -14.21
N PHE A 53 -13.36 -63.10 -15.33
CA PHE A 53 -13.63 -63.66 -16.67
C PHE A 53 -12.60 -64.70 -17.12
N PHE A 54 -11.34 -64.56 -16.70
CA PHE A 54 -10.32 -65.57 -16.98
C PHE A 54 -10.62 -66.88 -16.25
N LEU A 55 -11.02 -66.81 -14.97
CA LEU A 55 -11.41 -67.99 -14.18
C LEU A 55 -12.66 -68.68 -14.72
N TYR A 56 -13.53 -67.95 -15.41
CA TYR A 56 -14.72 -68.50 -16.09
C TYR A 56 -14.41 -69.11 -17.46
N GLY A 57 -13.15 -69.08 -17.92
CA GLY A 57 -12.76 -69.57 -19.25
C GLY A 57 -13.08 -68.61 -20.40
N ALA A 58 -13.57 -67.40 -20.12
CA ALA A 58 -13.83 -66.36 -21.12
C ALA A 58 -12.56 -65.55 -21.45
N THR A 59 -11.55 -66.24 -22.00
CA THR A 59 -10.20 -65.70 -22.22
C THR A 59 -10.16 -64.44 -23.10
N ASN A 60 -10.95 -64.40 -24.18
CA ASN A 60 -11.02 -63.22 -25.06
C ASN A 60 -11.52 -61.98 -24.32
N LEU A 61 -12.48 -62.15 -23.41
CA LEU A 61 -13.05 -61.05 -22.65
C LEU A 61 -12.09 -60.60 -21.55
N ALA A 62 -11.44 -61.54 -20.87
CA ALA A 62 -10.38 -61.24 -19.92
C ALA A 62 -9.24 -60.42 -20.55
N VAL A 63 -8.81 -60.79 -21.76
CA VAL A 63 -7.80 -60.05 -22.53
C VAL A 63 -8.31 -58.65 -22.91
N ALA A 64 -9.58 -58.52 -23.31
CA ALA A 64 -10.18 -57.22 -23.62
C ALA A 64 -10.22 -56.29 -22.39
N PHE A 65 -10.64 -56.78 -21.22
CA PHE A 65 -10.63 -56.00 -19.98
C PHE A 65 -9.20 -55.61 -19.57
N PHE A 66 -8.25 -56.54 -19.63
CA PHE A 66 -6.86 -56.25 -19.30
C PHE A 66 -6.25 -55.20 -20.24
N THR A 67 -6.55 -55.30 -21.54
CA THR A 67 -6.13 -54.32 -22.54
C THR A 67 -6.77 -52.95 -22.27
N GLY A 68 -8.06 -52.91 -21.94
CA GLY A 68 -8.75 -51.67 -21.57
C GLY A 68 -8.15 -51.01 -20.32
N VAL A 69 -7.78 -51.79 -19.31
CA VAL A 69 -7.07 -51.31 -18.11
C VAL A 69 -5.68 -50.77 -18.45
N LEU A 70 -4.95 -51.42 -19.36
CA LEU A 70 -3.65 -50.94 -19.82
C LEU A 70 -3.77 -49.61 -20.57
N VAL A 71 -4.78 -49.49 -21.46
CA VAL A 71 -5.09 -48.23 -22.17
C VAL A 71 -5.48 -47.15 -21.17
N LEU A 72 -6.29 -47.47 -20.16
CA LEU A 72 -6.67 -46.54 -19.09
C LEU A 72 -5.44 -46.01 -18.33
N LEU A 73 -4.48 -46.88 -18.02
CA LEU A 73 -3.22 -46.52 -17.38
C LEU A 73 -2.40 -45.57 -18.26
N VAL A 74 -2.26 -45.87 -19.55
CA VAL A 74 -1.54 -45.01 -20.51
C VAL A 74 -2.21 -43.64 -20.62
N VAL A 75 -3.54 -43.60 -20.74
CA VAL A 75 -4.34 -42.36 -20.80
C VAL A 75 -4.14 -41.52 -19.54
N TYR A 76 -4.19 -42.14 -18.36
CA TYR A 76 -4.00 -41.44 -17.09
C TYR A 76 -2.58 -40.87 -16.96
N LEU A 77 -1.55 -41.65 -17.28
CA LEU A 77 -0.15 -41.22 -17.21
C LEU A 77 0.17 -40.09 -18.21
N LEU A 78 -0.29 -40.23 -19.46
CA LEU A 78 -0.09 -39.22 -20.51
C LEU A 78 -0.87 -37.94 -20.19
N GLY A 79 -2.10 -38.09 -19.70
CA GLY A 79 -2.95 -36.99 -19.28
C GLY A 79 -2.35 -36.19 -18.12
N ARG A 80 -1.79 -36.86 -17.12
CA ARG A 80 -1.09 -36.21 -15.99
C ARG A 80 0.09 -35.37 -16.47
N LYS A 81 0.75 -35.77 -17.56
CA LYS A 81 1.87 -35.05 -18.17
C LYS A 81 1.43 -33.86 -19.03
N LEU A 82 0.25 -33.94 -19.67
CA LEU A 82 -0.27 -32.92 -20.60
C LEU A 82 -1.12 -31.82 -19.94
N GLY A 83 -1.53 -31.96 -18.69
CA GLY A 83 -2.17 -30.86 -17.93
C GLY A 83 -3.64 -30.56 -18.30
N HIS A 84 -4.35 -31.47 -18.97
CA HIS A 84 -5.77 -31.32 -19.33
C HIS A 84 -6.70 -32.25 -18.51
N PRO A 85 -6.99 -31.95 -17.22
CA PRO A 85 -7.80 -32.80 -16.35
C PRO A 85 -9.21 -33.16 -16.85
N PRO A 86 -10.00 -32.26 -17.48
CA PRO A 86 -11.35 -32.62 -17.89
C PRO A 86 -11.37 -33.63 -19.05
N LEU A 87 -10.46 -33.54 -20.02
CA LEU A 87 -10.40 -34.48 -21.14
C LEU A 87 -10.11 -35.91 -20.66
N ILE A 88 -9.19 -36.03 -19.70
CA ILE A 88 -8.80 -37.30 -19.08
C ILE A 88 -10.01 -37.92 -18.35
N GLY A 89 -10.76 -37.10 -17.62
CA GLY A 89 -11.96 -37.56 -16.92
C GLY A 89 -12.99 -38.15 -17.89
N HIS A 90 -13.24 -37.51 -19.04
CA HIS A 90 -14.15 -38.05 -20.06
C HIS A 90 -13.64 -39.38 -20.63
N LEU A 91 -12.34 -39.49 -20.93
CA LEU A 91 -11.78 -40.70 -21.53
C LEU A 91 -11.77 -41.89 -20.54
N ILE A 92 -11.50 -41.64 -19.25
CA ILE A 92 -11.60 -42.63 -18.18
C ILE A 92 -13.04 -43.16 -18.07
N LEU A 93 -14.02 -42.25 -18.03
CA LEU A 93 -15.45 -42.61 -17.95
C LEU A 93 -15.90 -43.39 -19.18
N LEU A 94 -15.41 -43.04 -20.37
CA LEU A 94 -15.72 -43.75 -21.61
C LEU A 94 -15.22 -45.19 -21.60
N ILE A 95 -13.94 -45.40 -21.30
CA ILE A 95 -13.32 -46.72 -21.27
C ILE A 95 -14.03 -47.60 -20.24
N PHE A 96 -14.37 -47.03 -19.08
CA PHE A 96 -15.06 -47.74 -18.03
C PHE A 96 -16.51 -48.08 -18.41
N LEU A 97 -17.24 -47.16 -19.04
CA LEU A 97 -18.59 -47.43 -19.56
C LEU A 97 -18.60 -48.59 -20.56
N VAL A 98 -17.65 -48.60 -21.49
CA VAL A 98 -17.49 -49.70 -22.47
C VAL A 98 -17.24 -51.02 -21.75
N GLY A 99 -16.41 -51.02 -20.72
CA GLY A 99 -16.20 -52.19 -19.85
C GLY A 99 -17.50 -52.67 -19.19
N VAL A 100 -18.29 -51.76 -18.62
CA VAL A 100 -19.60 -52.08 -18.02
C VAL A 100 -20.57 -52.68 -19.05
N VAL A 101 -20.60 -52.13 -20.26
CA VAL A 101 -21.44 -52.63 -21.37
C VAL A 101 -21.03 -54.05 -21.76
N LEU A 102 -19.74 -54.31 -21.96
CA LEU A 102 -19.23 -55.64 -22.30
C LEU A 102 -19.46 -56.67 -21.20
N ALA A 103 -19.28 -56.29 -19.94
CA ALA A 103 -19.55 -57.15 -18.79
C ALA A 103 -21.05 -57.51 -18.70
N ASN A 104 -21.95 -56.54 -18.85
CA ASN A 104 -23.39 -56.81 -18.84
C ASN A 104 -23.82 -57.65 -20.05
N PHE A 105 -23.29 -57.39 -21.24
CA PHE A 105 -23.57 -58.19 -22.43
C PHE A 105 -23.21 -59.67 -22.23
N SER A 106 -22.03 -59.95 -21.68
CA SER A 106 -21.50 -61.31 -21.50
C SER A 106 -22.06 -62.09 -20.30
N THR A 107 -22.65 -61.39 -19.33
CA THR A 107 -23.24 -62.02 -18.14
C THR A 107 -24.75 -62.23 -18.26
N GLY A 108 -25.34 -61.91 -19.42
CA GLY A 108 -26.76 -62.16 -19.73
C GLY A 108 -27.67 -60.93 -19.61
N GLY A 109 -27.14 -59.73 -19.88
CA GLY A 109 -27.92 -58.50 -20.00
C GLY A 109 -28.18 -57.77 -18.69
N LEU A 110 -29.26 -56.97 -18.67
CA LEU A 110 -29.52 -55.98 -17.62
C LEU A 110 -30.02 -56.56 -16.28
N ALA A 111 -30.61 -57.75 -16.31
CA ALA A 111 -31.18 -58.42 -15.14
C ALA A 111 -30.12 -59.06 -14.22
N ARG A 112 -28.83 -58.88 -14.53
CA ARG A 112 -27.71 -59.59 -13.90
C ARG A 112 -26.59 -58.62 -13.47
N ALA A 113 -25.45 -59.16 -13.05
CA ALA A 113 -24.58 -58.70 -11.97
C ALA A 113 -24.12 -57.21 -11.91
N ASN A 114 -24.18 -56.43 -12.99
CA ASN A 114 -23.45 -55.15 -13.08
C ASN A 114 -24.30 -53.93 -13.50
N SER A 115 -25.63 -53.99 -13.40
CA SER A 115 -26.52 -52.90 -13.83
C SER A 115 -26.43 -51.63 -12.96
N VAL A 116 -26.09 -51.75 -11.67
CA VAL A 116 -25.95 -50.62 -10.73
C VAL A 116 -24.83 -49.64 -11.15
N LEU A 117 -23.83 -50.13 -11.90
CA LEU A 117 -22.69 -49.31 -12.31
C LEU A 117 -23.03 -48.20 -13.30
N TYR A 118 -24.11 -48.33 -14.07
CA TYR A 118 -24.56 -47.24 -14.95
C TYR A 118 -24.94 -45.98 -14.15
N PHE A 119 -25.56 -46.15 -12.98
CA PHE A 119 -25.93 -45.04 -12.09
C PHE A 119 -24.72 -44.47 -11.35
N VAL A 120 -23.86 -45.35 -10.85
CA VAL A 120 -22.63 -44.95 -10.14
C VAL A 120 -21.71 -44.16 -11.08
N LEU A 121 -21.58 -44.59 -12.34
CA LEU A 121 -20.75 -43.91 -13.34
C LEU A 121 -21.29 -42.53 -13.72
N ALA A 122 -22.61 -42.40 -13.87
CA ALA A 122 -23.27 -41.12 -14.09
C ALA A 122 -23.01 -40.14 -12.93
N LEU A 123 -23.11 -40.61 -11.68
CA LEU A 123 -22.86 -39.82 -10.49
C LEU A 123 -21.39 -39.36 -10.41
N ILE A 124 -20.45 -40.28 -10.61
CA ILE A 124 -19.01 -39.95 -10.68
C ILE A 124 -18.73 -38.93 -11.79
N GLY A 125 -19.39 -39.05 -12.94
CA GLY A 125 -19.28 -38.11 -14.05
C GLY A 125 -19.65 -36.67 -13.65
N ILE A 126 -20.78 -36.48 -12.97
CA ILE A 126 -21.21 -35.17 -12.44
C ILE A 126 -20.15 -34.58 -11.52
N PHE A 127 -19.57 -35.39 -10.63
CA PHE A 127 -18.58 -34.91 -9.66
C PHE A 127 -17.21 -34.63 -10.27
N LEU A 128 -16.73 -35.44 -11.23
CA LEU A 128 -15.42 -35.26 -11.86
C LEU A 128 -15.40 -34.11 -12.86
N LEU A 129 -16.49 -33.90 -13.59
CA LEU A 129 -16.53 -33.01 -14.75
C LEU A 129 -17.46 -31.79 -14.56
N GLY A 130 -18.11 -31.68 -13.40
CA GLY A 130 -19.05 -30.61 -13.09
C GLY A 130 -20.19 -30.56 -14.11
N ARG A 131 -20.36 -29.39 -14.76
CA ARG A 131 -21.39 -29.21 -15.82
C ARG A 131 -21.22 -30.18 -16.99
N GLY A 132 -19.99 -30.58 -17.35
CA GLY A 132 -19.74 -31.56 -18.40
C GLY A 132 -20.15 -33.00 -18.03
N GLY A 133 -20.27 -33.28 -16.73
CA GLY A 133 -20.70 -34.58 -16.22
C GLY A 133 -22.16 -34.93 -16.50
N VAL A 134 -23.01 -33.92 -16.75
CA VAL A 134 -24.41 -34.12 -17.12
C VAL A 134 -24.54 -34.94 -18.41
N LEU A 135 -23.58 -34.80 -19.33
CA LEU A 135 -23.51 -35.62 -20.55
C LEU A 135 -23.46 -37.12 -20.21
N TRP A 136 -22.70 -37.50 -19.18
CA TRP A 136 -22.53 -38.90 -18.77
C TRP A 136 -23.78 -39.50 -18.14
N VAL A 137 -24.64 -38.67 -17.54
CA VAL A 137 -25.99 -39.10 -17.13
C VAL A 137 -26.79 -39.53 -18.35
N GLY A 138 -26.79 -38.70 -19.41
CA GLY A 138 -27.48 -39.00 -20.66
C GLY A 138 -26.90 -40.21 -21.39
N VAL A 139 -25.58 -40.32 -21.49
CA VAL A 139 -24.90 -41.45 -22.15
C VAL A 139 -25.14 -42.77 -21.42
N SER A 140 -25.07 -42.78 -20.09
CA SER A 140 -25.33 -43.99 -19.29
C SER A 140 -26.82 -44.38 -19.36
N ALA A 141 -27.73 -43.41 -19.34
CA ALA A 141 -29.16 -43.65 -19.52
C ALA A 141 -29.47 -44.17 -20.94
N LEU A 142 -28.83 -43.66 -21.97
CA LEU A 142 -28.99 -44.15 -23.35
C LEU A 142 -28.51 -45.60 -23.48
N ALA A 143 -27.34 -45.93 -22.91
CA ALA A 143 -26.85 -47.31 -22.89
C ALA A 143 -27.85 -48.25 -22.21
N LEU A 144 -28.40 -47.84 -21.06
CA LEU A 144 -29.45 -48.56 -20.34
C LEU A 144 -30.69 -48.82 -21.23
N VAL A 145 -31.18 -47.78 -21.90
CA VAL A 145 -32.34 -47.85 -22.80
C VAL A 145 -32.09 -48.79 -23.99
N VAL A 146 -30.90 -48.78 -24.57
CA VAL A 146 -30.54 -49.70 -25.67
C VAL A 146 -30.60 -51.15 -25.21
N PHE A 147 -30.07 -51.48 -24.02
CA PHE A 147 -30.17 -52.84 -23.48
C PHE A 147 -31.61 -53.27 -23.20
N LEU A 148 -32.43 -52.37 -22.64
CA LEU A 148 -33.86 -52.61 -22.42
C LEU A 148 -34.60 -52.86 -23.74
N ALA A 149 -34.31 -52.07 -24.77
CA ALA A 149 -34.90 -52.20 -26.10
C ALA A 149 -34.50 -53.51 -26.79
N MET A 150 -33.22 -53.90 -26.73
CA MET A 150 -32.74 -55.18 -27.26
C MET A 150 -33.43 -56.36 -26.57
N HIS A 151 -33.55 -56.31 -25.24
CA HIS A 151 -34.23 -57.36 -24.48
C HIS A 151 -35.72 -57.44 -24.82
N ALA A 152 -36.41 -56.30 -24.93
CA ALA A 152 -37.81 -56.24 -25.33
C ALA A 152 -38.04 -56.74 -26.77
N ALA A 153 -37.05 -56.59 -27.65
CA ALA A 153 -37.05 -57.14 -29.00
C ALA A 153 -36.77 -58.65 -29.05
N GLY A 154 -36.63 -59.32 -27.90
CA GLY A 154 -36.41 -60.77 -27.81
C GLY A 154 -34.96 -61.20 -28.05
N PHE A 155 -33.98 -60.28 -27.95
CA PHE A 155 -32.57 -60.64 -28.06
C PHE A 155 -32.12 -61.44 -26.83
N GLU A 156 -31.59 -62.64 -27.05
CA GLU A 156 -31.00 -63.48 -26.01
C GLU A 156 -29.51 -63.15 -25.84
N PHE A 157 -29.13 -62.73 -24.64
CA PHE A 157 -27.75 -62.39 -24.33
C PHE A 157 -26.90 -63.65 -24.04
N PRO A 158 -25.60 -63.62 -24.36
CA PRO A 158 -24.69 -64.71 -23.99
C PRO A 158 -24.63 -64.94 -22.48
N ASP A 159 -24.69 -66.21 -22.07
CA ASP A 159 -24.64 -66.65 -20.68
C ASP A 159 -23.25 -67.23 -20.34
N ALA A 160 -22.21 -66.42 -20.53
CA ALA A 160 -20.82 -66.89 -20.41
C ALA A 160 -20.39 -67.22 -18.97
N VAL A 161 -21.19 -66.87 -17.96
CA VAL A 161 -20.89 -67.04 -16.53
C VAL A 161 -21.96 -67.92 -15.88
N LEU A 162 -21.55 -68.88 -15.04
CA LEU A 162 -22.48 -69.76 -14.33
C LEU A 162 -23.31 -68.99 -13.27
N PRO A 163 -24.57 -69.38 -13.01
CA PRO A 163 -25.45 -68.68 -12.06
C PRO A 163 -24.87 -68.46 -10.66
N GLU A 164 -24.12 -69.45 -10.13
CA GLU A 164 -23.51 -69.39 -8.78
C GLU A 164 -22.38 -68.34 -8.68
N GLN A 165 -21.66 -68.10 -9.77
CA GLN A 165 -20.54 -67.14 -9.84
C GLN A 165 -21.02 -65.70 -10.05
N ARG A 166 -22.21 -65.51 -10.64
CA ARG A 166 -22.82 -64.18 -10.86
C ARG A 166 -23.15 -63.43 -9.57
N LEU A 167 -23.54 -64.16 -8.52
CA LEU A 167 -23.83 -63.58 -7.20
C LEU A 167 -22.56 -62.98 -6.57
N VAL A 168 -21.41 -63.64 -6.78
CA VAL A 168 -20.11 -63.16 -6.29
C VAL A 168 -19.69 -61.89 -7.03
N ASP A 169 -19.81 -61.86 -8.37
CA ASP A 169 -19.50 -60.66 -9.15
C ASP A 169 -20.41 -59.48 -8.78
N MET A 170 -21.71 -59.73 -8.58
CA MET A 170 -22.64 -58.69 -8.14
C MET A 170 -22.29 -58.15 -6.75
N GLY A 171 -21.95 -59.03 -5.81
CA GLY A 171 -21.52 -58.65 -4.46
C GLY A 171 -20.24 -57.80 -4.47
N LEU A 172 -19.25 -58.19 -5.27
CA LEU A 172 -18.01 -57.43 -5.46
C LEU A 172 -18.29 -56.06 -6.09
N THR A 173 -19.07 -56.02 -7.16
CA THR A 173 -19.44 -54.77 -7.85
C THR A 173 -20.18 -53.80 -6.92
N LEU A 174 -21.13 -54.29 -6.11
CA LEU A 174 -21.85 -53.47 -5.13
C LEU A 174 -20.93 -52.96 -4.03
N PHE A 175 -20.05 -53.81 -3.50
CA PHE A 175 -19.09 -53.43 -2.47
C PHE A 175 -18.16 -52.30 -2.94
N PHE A 176 -17.54 -52.44 -4.11
CA PHE A 176 -16.66 -51.41 -4.64
C PHE A 176 -17.41 -50.13 -5.03
N SER A 177 -18.62 -50.25 -5.57
CA SER A 177 -19.48 -49.10 -5.86
C SER A 177 -19.78 -48.28 -4.61
N LEU A 178 -20.06 -48.94 -3.49
CA LEU A 178 -20.29 -48.29 -2.20
C LEU A 178 -19.04 -47.59 -1.67
N VAL A 179 -17.87 -48.23 -1.79
CA VAL A 179 -16.57 -47.64 -1.39
C VAL A 179 -16.28 -46.36 -2.20
N VAL A 180 -16.57 -46.35 -3.50
CA VAL A 180 -16.45 -45.13 -4.33
C VAL A 180 -17.35 -44.03 -3.81
N LEU A 181 -18.63 -44.35 -3.60
CA LEU A 181 -19.65 -43.36 -3.26
C LEU A 181 -19.35 -42.73 -1.89
N LEU A 182 -18.94 -43.53 -0.91
CA LEU A 182 -18.50 -43.06 0.40
C LEU A 182 -17.23 -42.19 0.31
N GLY A 183 -16.27 -42.57 -0.54
CA GLY A 183 -15.06 -41.78 -0.78
C GLY A 183 -15.37 -40.40 -1.38
N VAL A 184 -16.25 -40.35 -2.38
CA VAL A 184 -16.70 -39.08 -3.01
C VAL A 184 -17.48 -38.21 -2.02
N ALA A 185 -18.39 -38.81 -1.25
CA ALA A 185 -19.19 -38.10 -0.25
C ALA A 185 -18.34 -37.51 0.89
N GLY A 186 -17.43 -38.31 1.47
CA GLY A 186 -16.52 -37.86 2.52
C GLY A 186 -15.59 -36.74 2.02
N TYR A 187 -15.16 -36.84 0.77
CA TYR A 187 -14.36 -35.81 0.13
C TYR A 187 -15.12 -34.49 -0.08
N TYR A 188 -16.39 -34.56 -0.53
CA TYR A 188 -17.24 -33.37 -0.69
C TYR A 188 -17.44 -32.63 0.64
N GLU A 189 -17.69 -33.38 1.72
CA GLU A 189 -17.86 -32.79 3.05
C GLU A 189 -16.57 -32.10 3.53
N LEU A 190 -15.40 -32.69 3.25
CA LEU A 190 -14.11 -32.05 3.53
C LEU A 190 -13.92 -30.76 2.73
N TYR A 191 -14.24 -30.77 1.42
CA TYR A 191 -14.16 -29.59 0.57
C TYR A 191 -15.07 -28.46 1.07
N ARG A 192 -16.32 -28.79 1.39
CA ARG A 192 -17.31 -27.84 1.90
C ARG A 192 -16.81 -27.14 3.17
N ARG A 193 -16.21 -27.90 4.10
CA ARG A 193 -15.65 -27.36 5.35
C ARG A 193 -14.49 -26.40 5.10
N LEU A 194 -13.56 -26.78 4.23
CA LEU A 194 -12.42 -25.93 3.88
C LEU A 194 -12.86 -24.60 3.26
N SER A 195 -13.79 -24.65 2.29
CA SER A 195 -14.31 -23.45 1.63
C SER A 195 -15.09 -22.56 2.59
N LEU A 196 -15.87 -23.14 3.50
CA LEU A 196 -16.61 -22.40 4.52
C LEU A 196 -15.66 -21.65 5.46
N ASN A 197 -14.58 -22.31 5.92
CA ASN A 197 -13.60 -21.69 6.80
C ASN A 197 -12.90 -20.50 6.12
N GLN A 198 -12.54 -20.62 4.83
CA GLN A 198 -11.95 -19.50 4.08
C GLN A 198 -12.88 -18.30 3.98
N LEU A 199 -14.18 -18.55 3.76
CA LEU A 199 -15.19 -17.50 3.68
C LEU A 199 -15.39 -16.82 5.04
N LEU A 200 -15.43 -17.60 6.12
CA LEU A 200 -15.53 -17.06 7.48
C LEU A 200 -14.30 -16.23 7.86
N GLU A 201 -13.09 -16.69 7.52
CA GLU A 201 -11.87 -15.92 7.74
C GLU A 201 -11.85 -14.62 6.93
N ALA A 202 -12.24 -14.65 5.66
CA ALA A 202 -12.34 -13.45 4.83
C ALA A 202 -13.38 -12.47 5.39
N LYS A 203 -14.54 -12.97 5.82
CA LYS A 203 -15.60 -12.16 6.42
C LYS A 203 -15.12 -11.51 7.72
N SER A 204 -14.50 -12.29 8.60
CA SER A 204 -13.98 -11.81 9.89
C SER A 204 -12.97 -10.67 9.71
N ARG A 205 -12.07 -10.75 8.72
CA ARG A 205 -11.11 -9.66 8.41
C ARG A 205 -11.82 -8.37 7.98
N VAL A 206 -12.86 -8.48 7.17
CA VAL A 206 -13.65 -7.31 6.73
C VAL A 206 -14.44 -6.71 7.89
N GLU A 207 -15.03 -7.56 8.75
CA GLU A 207 -15.77 -7.12 9.94
C GLU A 207 -14.84 -6.40 10.93
N GLN A 208 -13.67 -6.96 11.24
CA GLN A 208 -12.67 -6.33 12.11
C GLN A 208 -12.23 -4.95 11.60
N ALA A 209 -11.95 -4.82 10.30
CA ALA A 209 -11.59 -3.52 9.71
C ALA A 209 -12.75 -2.51 9.78
N SER A 210 -13.99 -2.96 9.59
CA SER A 210 -15.19 -2.13 9.68
C SER A 210 -15.45 -1.66 11.12
N GLU A 211 -15.30 -2.54 12.10
CA GLU A 211 -15.45 -2.24 13.53
C GLU A 211 -14.40 -1.22 13.99
N ALA A 212 -13.13 -1.42 13.65
CA ALA A 212 -12.07 -0.47 13.95
C ALA A 212 -12.37 0.92 13.37
N ARG A 213 -12.86 0.98 12.13
CA ARG A 213 -13.25 2.24 11.47
C ARG A 213 -14.45 2.92 12.15
N ARG A 214 -15.44 2.15 12.59
CA ARG A 214 -16.59 2.66 13.36
C ARG A 214 -16.16 3.20 14.72
N ALA A 215 -15.31 2.47 15.44
CA ALA A 215 -14.76 2.89 16.72
C ALA A 215 -13.96 4.20 16.60
N PHE A 216 -13.12 4.31 15.56
CA PHE A 216 -12.37 5.53 15.22
C PHE A 216 -13.31 6.72 15.02
N LEU A 217 -14.34 6.58 14.18
CA LEU A 217 -15.29 7.67 13.89
C LEU A 217 -16.09 8.09 15.13
N ALA A 218 -16.52 7.14 15.97
CA ALA A 218 -17.23 7.43 17.20
C ALA A 218 -16.36 8.26 18.16
N LYS A 219 -15.09 7.87 18.31
CA LYS A 219 -14.13 8.55 19.19
C LYS A 219 -13.76 9.93 18.65
N ALA A 220 -13.51 10.06 17.34
CA ALA A 220 -13.32 11.33 16.64
C ALA A 220 -14.50 12.29 16.89
N SER A 221 -15.73 11.81 16.74
CA SER A 221 -16.94 12.62 16.94
C SER A 221 -17.06 13.13 18.37
N HIS A 222 -16.72 12.30 19.37
CA HIS A 222 -16.72 12.71 20.78
C HIS A 222 -15.67 13.80 21.07
N GLU A 223 -14.45 13.60 20.54
CA GLU A 223 -13.34 14.55 20.72
C GLU A 223 -13.59 15.88 19.99
N LEU A 224 -14.34 15.89 18.88
CA LEU A 224 -14.80 17.11 18.22
C LEU A 224 -15.90 17.83 19.01
N ARG A 225 -16.84 17.09 19.58
CA ARG A 225 -18.00 17.64 20.31
C ARG A 225 -17.58 18.37 21.58
N THR A 226 -16.55 17.88 22.28
CA THR A 226 -16.10 18.42 23.57
C THR A 226 -15.66 19.90 23.50
N PRO A 227 -14.69 20.31 22.66
CA PRO A 227 -14.31 21.72 22.53
C PRO A 227 -15.42 22.56 21.90
N LEU A 228 -16.24 21.98 21.01
CA LEU A 228 -17.38 22.69 20.40
C LEU A 228 -18.43 23.06 21.45
N ASN A 229 -18.82 22.13 22.32
CA ASN A 229 -19.77 22.39 23.40
C ASN A 229 -19.21 23.40 24.42
N ALA A 230 -17.90 23.36 24.68
CA ALA A 230 -17.25 24.36 25.53
C ALA A 230 -17.30 25.77 24.92
N ILE A 231 -17.07 25.90 23.60
CA ILE A 231 -17.22 27.18 22.89
C ILE A 231 -18.65 27.68 22.98
N LEU A 232 -19.63 26.83 22.66
CA LEU A 232 -21.04 27.21 22.67
C LEU A 232 -21.50 27.65 24.07
N GLY A 233 -21.18 26.88 25.11
CA GLY A 233 -21.55 27.22 26.49
C GLY A 233 -20.90 28.52 26.99
N LEU A 234 -19.64 28.79 26.61
CA LEU A 234 -18.98 30.06 26.95
C LEU A 234 -19.58 31.24 26.18
N CYS A 235 -19.96 31.05 24.92
CA CYS A 235 -20.70 32.05 24.14
C CYS A 235 -22.07 32.35 24.75
N ASP A 236 -22.81 31.33 25.21
CA ASP A 236 -24.10 31.50 25.88
C ASP A 236 -23.95 32.30 27.20
N LEU A 237 -22.91 32.02 27.98
CA LEU A 237 -22.57 32.74 29.21
C LEU A 237 -22.14 34.19 28.96
N MET A 238 -21.50 34.47 27.83
CA MET A 238 -21.17 35.83 27.38
C MET A 238 -22.40 36.59 26.87
N HIS A 239 -23.37 35.89 26.25
CA HIS A 239 -24.64 36.50 25.82
C HIS A 239 -25.56 36.86 27.00
N THR A 240 -25.47 36.15 28.11
CA THR A 240 -26.33 36.36 29.30
C THR A 240 -25.77 37.37 30.30
N ASN A 241 -24.49 37.74 30.26
CA ASN A 241 -23.86 38.64 31.24
C ASN A 241 -23.20 39.88 30.57
N ALA A 242 -23.45 41.07 31.11
CA ALA A 242 -22.87 42.35 30.68
C ALA A 242 -21.34 42.48 31.01
N PRO A 243 -20.59 43.45 30.44
CA PRO A 243 -19.14 43.35 30.28
C PRO A 243 -18.39 43.52 31.60
N ASN A 244 -17.98 42.40 32.18
CA ASN A 244 -17.06 42.32 33.31
C ASN A 244 -15.80 41.55 32.89
N ASP A 245 -14.73 41.60 33.69
CA ASP A 245 -13.46 40.86 33.50
C ASP A 245 -13.62 39.34 33.28
N ALA A 246 -14.79 38.78 33.62
CA ALA A 246 -15.18 37.41 33.28
C ALA A 246 -15.32 37.18 31.76
N CYS A 247 -15.77 38.18 31.00
CA CYS A 247 -15.90 38.13 29.54
C CYS A 247 -14.53 37.94 28.87
N THR A 248 -13.49 38.63 29.35
CA THR A 248 -12.12 38.46 28.84
C THR A 248 -11.58 37.05 29.07
N ARG A 249 -11.89 36.46 30.24
CA ARG A 249 -11.54 35.05 30.54
C ARG A 249 -12.33 34.06 29.69
N HIS A 250 -13.63 34.27 29.50
CA HIS A 250 -14.46 33.44 28.63
C HIS A 250 -14.00 33.51 27.17
N LEU A 251 -13.67 34.71 26.67
CA LEU A 251 -13.13 34.91 25.33
C LEU A 251 -11.77 34.22 25.15
N ALA A 252 -10.90 34.28 26.16
CA ALA A 252 -9.64 33.54 26.17
C ALA A 252 -9.87 32.03 26.13
N ALA A 253 -10.84 31.52 26.89
CA ALA A 253 -11.22 30.10 26.90
C ALA A 253 -11.86 29.66 25.56
N VAL A 254 -12.71 30.47 24.94
CA VAL A 254 -13.25 30.23 23.59
C VAL A 254 -12.12 30.15 22.57
N LYS A 255 -11.17 31.10 22.61
CA LYS A 255 -10.00 31.10 21.72
C LYS A 255 -9.17 29.83 21.90
N GLN A 256 -8.95 29.38 23.13
CA GLN A 256 -8.21 28.15 23.42
C GLN A 256 -8.93 26.90 22.89
N SER A 257 -10.24 26.80 23.10
CA SER A 257 -11.07 25.71 22.59
C SER A 257 -11.13 25.68 21.06
N ALA A 258 -11.21 26.85 20.40
CA ALA A 258 -11.18 26.96 18.94
C ALA A 258 -9.82 26.54 18.36
N LEU A 259 -8.72 26.92 19.01
CA LEU A 259 -7.38 26.48 18.64
C LEU A 259 -7.21 24.96 18.81
N ALA A 260 -7.76 24.37 19.88
CA ALA A 260 -7.77 22.93 20.10
C ALA A 260 -8.59 22.19 19.03
N LEU A 261 -9.78 22.67 18.71
CA LEU A 261 -10.64 22.11 17.65
C LEU A 261 -9.94 22.18 16.29
N ARG A 262 -9.31 23.30 15.95
CA ARG A 262 -8.55 23.45 14.70
C ARG A 262 -7.42 22.44 14.58
N ARG A 263 -6.69 22.19 15.68
CA ARG A 263 -5.64 21.15 15.71
C ARG A 263 -6.23 19.77 15.45
N LEU A 264 -7.30 19.40 16.14
CA LEU A 264 -7.96 18.10 15.99
C LEU A 264 -8.47 17.87 14.56
N VAL A 265 -9.07 18.88 13.93
CA VAL A 265 -9.51 18.79 12.54
C VAL A 265 -8.32 18.56 11.60
N ASN A 266 -7.22 19.30 11.79
CA ASN A 266 -6.02 19.10 10.99
C ASN A 266 -5.41 17.71 11.21
N ASP A 267 -5.36 17.22 12.45
CA ASP A 267 -4.90 15.88 12.82
C ASP A 267 -5.72 14.80 12.10
N LEU A 268 -7.06 14.93 12.11
CA LEU A 268 -7.98 14.02 11.40
C LEU A 268 -7.78 14.05 9.88
N LEU A 269 -7.58 15.24 9.31
CA LEU A 269 -7.32 15.40 7.88
C LEU A 269 -5.97 14.79 7.49
N ASP A 270 -4.95 14.93 8.32
CA ASP A 270 -3.65 14.30 8.10
C ASP A 270 -3.77 12.77 8.12
N VAL A 271 -4.46 12.18 9.12
CA VAL A 271 -4.73 10.73 9.16
C VAL A 271 -5.46 10.28 7.90
N SER A 272 -6.53 10.99 7.49
CA SER A 272 -7.28 10.64 6.28
C SER A 272 -6.45 10.75 5.00
N ARG A 273 -5.53 11.72 4.90
CA ARG A 273 -4.66 11.89 3.72
C ARG A 273 -3.59 10.81 3.66
N ILE A 274 -3.09 10.38 4.82
CA ILE A 274 -2.10 9.31 4.91
C ILE A 274 -2.73 7.95 4.57
N ASP A 275 -3.88 7.62 5.16
CA ASP A 275 -4.61 6.36 4.89
C ASP A 275 -5.01 6.21 3.42
N ALA A 276 -5.31 7.34 2.76
CA ALA A 276 -5.66 7.34 1.34
C ALA A 276 -4.43 7.28 0.40
N SER A 277 -3.21 7.19 0.93
CA SER A 277 -1.94 7.33 0.19
C SER A 277 -1.89 8.61 -0.66
N LYS A 278 -2.57 9.68 -0.21
CA LYS A 278 -2.67 10.97 -0.91
C LYS A 278 -1.69 12.02 -0.37
N LEU A 279 -0.94 11.69 0.67
CA LEU A 279 0.07 12.60 1.23
C LEU A 279 1.26 12.70 0.25
N GLN A 280 1.39 13.85 -0.40
CA GLN A 280 2.54 14.18 -1.24
C GLN A 280 3.62 14.84 -0.38
N LEU A 281 4.85 14.34 -0.48
CA LEU A 281 6.02 14.93 0.17
C LEU A 281 6.61 16.01 -0.75
N HIS A 282 6.97 17.15 -0.17
CA HIS A 282 7.64 18.23 -0.89
C HIS A 282 9.07 18.39 -0.36
N PRO A 283 10.02 17.54 -0.80
CA PRO A 283 11.39 17.57 -0.30
C PRO A 283 12.09 18.86 -0.76
N VAL A 284 12.57 19.65 0.21
CA VAL A 284 13.33 20.88 -0.02
C VAL A 284 14.67 20.82 0.72
N PRO A 285 15.74 21.46 0.22
CA PRO A 285 16.97 21.61 0.98
C PRO A 285 16.74 22.52 2.20
N PHE A 286 17.10 22.03 3.39
CA PHE A 286 16.95 22.75 4.66
C PHE A 286 18.08 22.47 5.63
N GLU A 287 18.24 23.35 6.63
CA GLU A 287 19.23 23.20 7.69
C GLU A 287 18.57 22.61 8.95
N PRO A 288 18.91 21.35 9.34
CA PRO A 288 18.27 20.72 10.49
C PRO A 288 18.58 21.44 11.81
N ARG A 289 19.74 22.10 11.93
CA ARG A 289 20.11 22.89 13.11
C ARG A 289 19.13 24.04 13.36
N CYS A 290 18.84 24.81 12.32
CA CYS A 290 17.91 25.93 12.38
C CYS A 290 16.49 25.44 12.70
N LEU A 291 16.01 24.40 12.02
CA LEU A 291 14.67 23.85 12.26
C LEU A 291 14.47 23.36 13.71
N LEU A 292 15.43 22.60 14.24
CA LEU A 292 15.33 22.08 15.60
C LEU A 292 15.44 23.19 16.65
N ALA A 293 16.31 24.17 16.42
CA ALA A 293 16.43 25.34 17.30
C ALA A 293 15.12 26.15 17.33
N GLU A 294 14.51 26.42 16.18
CA GLU A 294 13.22 27.12 16.08
C GLU A 294 12.10 26.41 16.87
N VAL A 295 12.01 25.08 16.77
CA VAL A 295 11.00 24.30 17.48
C VAL A 295 11.24 24.34 19.00
N VAL A 296 12.50 24.23 19.43
CA VAL A 296 12.86 24.29 20.85
C VAL A 296 12.59 25.68 21.42
N GLU A 297 12.94 26.75 20.70
CA GLU A 297 12.63 28.13 21.09
C GLU A 297 11.12 28.39 21.18
N GLU A 298 10.33 27.86 20.25
CA GLU A 298 8.86 27.96 20.28
C GLU A 298 8.25 27.29 21.52
N LEU A 299 8.78 26.14 21.93
CA LEU A 299 8.26 25.36 23.06
C LEU A 299 8.89 25.76 24.41
N GLN A 300 9.97 26.54 24.41
CA GLN A 300 10.68 26.98 25.60
C GLN A 300 9.76 27.67 26.64
N PRO A 301 8.84 28.60 26.27
CA PRO A 301 7.96 29.24 27.25
C PRO A 301 7.05 28.25 27.99
N ARG A 302 6.60 27.20 27.29
CA ARG A 302 5.76 26.14 27.90
C ARG A 302 6.55 25.28 28.86
N ALA A 303 7.78 24.90 28.51
CA ALA A 303 8.67 24.17 29.39
C ALA A 303 9.01 24.98 30.65
N ARG A 304 9.34 26.27 30.48
CA ARG A 304 9.63 27.20 31.60
C ARG A 304 8.44 27.36 32.54
N ALA A 305 7.22 27.46 32.02
CA ALA A 305 6.01 27.55 32.83
C ALA A 305 5.80 26.33 33.75
N LYS A 306 6.33 25.16 33.36
CA LYS A 306 6.34 23.93 34.18
C LYS A 306 7.64 23.71 34.97
N GLY A 307 8.65 24.58 34.85
CA GLY A 307 9.95 24.38 35.49
C GLY A 307 10.78 23.25 34.89
N ILE A 308 10.58 22.92 33.61
CA ILE A 308 11.31 21.86 32.90
C ILE A 308 12.49 22.47 32.14
N ALA A 309 13.68 21.88 32.28
CA ALA A 309 14.86 22.25 31.49
C ALA A 309 14.78 21.59 30.10
N LEU A 310 14.53 22.40 29.06
CA LEU A 310 14.54 21.94 27.66
C LEU A 310 15.92 22.23 27.04
N SER A 311 16.60 21.18 26.55
CA SER A 311 17.93 21.28 25.93
C SER A 311 17.96 20.65 24.54
N LEU A 312 18.84 21.16 23.68
CA LEU A 312 19.06 20.69 22.32
C LEU A 312 20.54 20.33 22.12
N ASP A 313 20.81 19.10 21.68
CA ASP A 313 22.15 18.62 21.31
C ASP A 313 22.17 18.10 19.86
N ILE A 314 23.12 18.56 19.05
CA ILE A 314 23.21 18.17 17.64
C ILE A 314 24.66 17.80 17.31
N SER A 315 24.90 16.53 16.94
CA SER A 315 26.23 16.03 16.56
C SER A 315 26.87 16.86 15.45
N GLY A 316 28.20 17.01 15.53
CA GLY A 316 29.00 17.53 14.41
C GLY A 316 28.86 16.69 13.13
N ASP A 317 28.52 15.40 13.26
CA ASP A 317 28.40 14.44 12.15
C ASP A 317 27.13 14.63 11.31
N VAL A 318 26.17 15.44 11.77
CA VAL A 318 24.95 15.74 11.00
C VAL A 318 25.29 16.77 9.91
N PRO A 319 25.02 16.47 8.62
CA PRO A 319 25.24 17.40 7.53
C PRO A 319 24.57 18.75 7.78
N LYS A 320 25.23 19.83 7.35
CA LYS A 320 24.69 21.20 7.49
C LYS A 320 23.34 21.36 6.81
N ARG A 321 23.13 20.67 5.69
CA ARG A 321 21.88 20.69 4.92
C ARG A 321 21.42 19.27 4.62
N LEU A 322 20.12 19.04 4.77
CA LEU A 322 19.43 17.81 4.42
C LEU A 322 18.35 18.09 3.37
N LEU A 323 18.00 17.09 2.58
CA LEU A 323 16.87 17.14 1.66
C LEU A 323 15.68 16.44 2.30
N GLY A 324 14.56 17.15 2.49
CA GLY A 324 13.37 16.58 3.11
C GLY A 324 12.22 17.56 3.21
N ASP A 325 11.06 17.07 3.64
CA ASP A 325 9.89 17.91 3.87
C ASP A 325 9.99 18.57 5.26
N THR A 326 10.27 19.87 5.27
CA THR A 326 10.46 20.65 6.50
C THR A 326 9.20 20.74 7.34
N LEU A 327 8.03 20.82 6.71
CA LEU A 327 6.75 20.94 7.42
C LEU A 327 6.44 19.65 8.16
N ARG A 328 6.65 18.49 7.52
CA ARG A 328 6.41 17.18 8.15
C ARG A 328 7.44 16.85 9.21
N LEU A 329 8.70 17.18 8.99
CA LEU A 329 9.74 17.03 10.01
C LEU A 329 9.45 17.89 11.23
N ARG A 330 9.06 19.16 11.03
CA ARG A 330 8.64 20.05 12.11
C ARG A 330 7.48 19.47 12.91
N GLN A 331 6.47 18.94 12.22
CA GLN A 331 5.30 18.31 12.85
C GLN A 331 5.71 17.12 13.74
N ILE A 332 6.64 16.27 13.26
CA ILE A 332 7.20 15.16 14.04
C ILE A 332 7.85 15.69 15.33
N VAL A 333 8.76 16.64 15.21
CA VAL A 333 9.52 17.16 16.36
C VAL A 333 8.59 17.86 17.36
N VAL A 334 7.67 18.71 16.89
CA VAL A 334 6.69 19.39 17.76
C VAL A 334 5.85 18.37 18.52
N ASN A 335 5.33 17.34 17.85
CA ASN A 335 4.51 16.32 18.51
C ASN A 335 5.27 15.52 19.57
N LEU A 336 6.54 15.18 19.32
CA LEU A 336 7.37 14.46 20.28
C LEU A 336 7.76 15.35 21.48
N VAL A 337 8.20 16.58 21.24
CA VAL A 337 8.64 17.49 22.31
C VAL A 337 7.46 18.00 23.14
N ASP A 338 6.33 18.32 22.51
CA ASP A 338 5.12 18.73 23.24
C ASP A 338 4.60 17.59 24.12
N ASN A 339 4.67 16.33 23.66
CA ASN A 339 4.35 15.16 24.49
C ASN A 339 5.32 15.01 25.67
N ALA A 340 6.64 15.16 25.46
CA ALA A 340 7.63 15.09 26.53
C ALA A 340 7.39 16.16 27.62
N ILE A 341 7.13 17.41 27.23
CA ILE A 341 6.78 18.51 28.15
C ILE A 341 5.43 18.24 28.84
N LYS A 342 4.48 17.65 28.12
CA LYS A 342 3.14 17.35 28.64
C LYS A 342 3.19 16.34 29.79
N TYR A 343 3.93 15.25 29.63
CA TYR A 343 3.96 14.13 30.58
C TYR A 343 5.09 14.20 31.63
N THR A 344 6.03 15.12 31.48
CA THR A 344 7.04 15.39 32.51
C THR A 344 6.51 16.43 33.51
N PRO A 345 6.37 16.09 34.81
CA PRO A 345 5.93 17.06 35.81
C PRO A 345 7.04 18.02 36.24
N ALA A 346 8.27 17.52 36.41
CA ALA A 346 9.47 18.29 36.72
C ALA A 346 10.72 17.55 36.21
N GLY A 347 11.79 18.27 35.88
CA GLY A 347 13.05 17.67 35.43
C GLY A 347 13.57 18.25 34.12
N ARG A 348 13.99 17.40 33.19
CA ARG A 348 14.57 17.81 31.91
C ARG A 348 13.99 17.04 30.72
N VAL A 349 13.93 17.73 29.58
CA VAL A 349 13.62 17.16 28.27
C VAL A 349 14.79 17.48 27.35
N GLU A 350 15.39 16.45 26.78
CA GLU A 350 16.56 16.56 25.92
C GLU A 350 16.21 16.11 24.50
N VAL A 351 16.44 16.99 23.54
CA VAL A 351 16.29 16.70 22.11
C VAL A 351 17.69 16.52 21.54
N SER A 352 17.97 15.33 21.00
CA SER A 352 19.26 15.03 20.37
C SER A 352 19.11 14.60 18.92
N ALA A 353 20.05 15.04 18.07
CA ALA A 353 20.09 14.69 16.65
C ALA A 353 21.46 14.13 16.26
N ARG A 354 21.48 12.92 15.70
CA ARG A 354 22.69 12.20 15.27
C ARG A 354 22.52 11.70 13.83
N LEU A 355 23.62 11.40 13.14
CA LEU A 355 23.58 10.75 11.82
C LEU A 355 23.19 9.27 12.00
N ALA A 356 22.23 8.79 11.21
CA ALA A 356 21.85 7.38 11.17
C ALA A 356 22.76 6.59 10.23
N GLU A 357 22.91 5.27 10.46
CA GLU A 357 23.71 4.36 9.63
C GLU A 357 23.24 4.31 8.17
N THR A 358 21.94 4.46 7.95
CA THR A 358 21.32 4.66 6.62
C THR A 358 21.21 6.17 6.37
N VAL A 359 22.13 6.75 5.58
CA VAL A 359 22.19 8.18 5.14
C VAL A 359 20.94 8.99 5.54
N GLY A 360 20.91 9.50 6.77
CA GLY A 360 19.68 9.98 7.38
C GLY A 360 19.85 10.57 8.79
N LEU A 361 18.75 11.06 9.34
CA LEU A 361 18.69 11.76 10.64
C LEU A 361 18.06 10.86 11.69
N ARG A 362 18.79 10.60 12.79
CA ARG A 362 18.26 9.98 14.01
C ARG A 362 17.93 11.07 15.02
N LEU A 363 16.64 11.28 15.24
CA LEU A 363 16.09 12.19 16.24
C LEU A 363 15.72 11.42 17.49
N ARG A 364 16.22 11.86 18.63
CA ARG A 364 15.94 11.24 19.93
C ARG A 364 15.43 12.30 20.89
N VAL A 365 14.21 12.12 21.39
CA VAL A 365 13.59 12.97 22.42
C VAL A 365 13.53 12.16 23.70
N GLN A 366 14.22 12.62 24.72
CA GLN A 366 14.32 11.97 26.02
C GLN A 366 13.67 12.85 27.08
N ASP A 367 12.84 12.24 27.91
CA ASP A 367 12.23 12.87 29.07
C ASP A 367 12.62 12.18 30.38
N THR A 368 12.44 12.89 31.50
CA THR A 368 12.60 12.37 32.86
C THR A 368 11.26 12.20 33.56
N GLY A 369 10.21 11.91 32.80
CA GLY A 369 8.85 11.70 33.31
C GLY A 369 8.67 10.35 34.02
N PRO A 370 7.41 9.95 34.29
CA PRO A 370 7.11 8.69 34.97
C PRO A 370 7.44 7.42 34.15
N GLY A 371 7.85 7.58 32.89
CA GLY A 371 7.99 6.49 31.93
C GLY A 371 6.64 6.02 31.36
N ILE A 372 6.70 5.06 30.45
CA ILE A 372 5.54 4.48 29.77
C ILE A 372 5.15 3.17 30.47
N PRO A 373 3.90 3.01 30.93
CA PRO A 373 3.45 1.75 31.51
C PRO A 373 3.59 0.57 30.53
N PRO A 374 3.94 -0.64 31.02
CA PRO A 374 4.20 -1.81 30.15
C PRO A 374 2.94 -2.30 29.40
N ASP A 375 1.76 -2.05 29.95
CA ASP A 375 0.45 -2.30 29.34
C ASP A 375 0.13 -1.34 28.19
N VAL A 376 0.66 -0.11 28.24
CA VAL A 376 0.44 0.94 27.22
C VAL A 376 1.47 0.85 26.09
N MET A 377 2.68 0.34 26.35
CA MET A 377 3.79 0.29 25.39
C MET A 377 3.42 -0.33 24.02
N PRO A 378 2.70 -1.46 23.93
CA PRO A 378 2.36 -2.07 22.64
C PRO A 378 1.37 -1.23 21.82
N HIS A 379 0.54 -0.44 22.49
CA HIS A 379 -0.56 0.32 21.89
C HIS A 379 -0.25 1.82 21.75
N LEU A 380 0.97 2.25 22.10
CA LEU A 380 1.37 3.66 22.21
C LEU A 380 1.13 4.50 20.94
N PHE A 381 1.21 3.86 19.77
CA PHE A 381 1.03 4.50 18.48
C PHE A 381 -0.38 4.29 17.88
N GLU A 382 -1.30 3.65 18.62
CA GLU A 382 -2.70 3.53 18.20
C GLU A 382 -3.44 4.87 18.28
N PRO A 383 -4.35 5.16 17.33
CA PRO A 383 -5.05 6.43 17.29
C PRO A 383 -5.98 6.61 18.50
N PHE A 384 -6.02 7.85 19.00
CA PHE A 384 -6.83 8.26 20.15
C PHE A 384 -6.50 7.57 21.47
N LEU A 385 -5.35 6.88 21.59
CA LEU A 385 -4.90 6.40 22.89
C LEU A 385 -4.63 7.63 23.79
N ARG A 386 -5.39 7.76 24.88
CA ARG A 386 -5.25 8.84 25.85
C ARG A 386 -4.83 8.22 27.17
N ALA A 387 -3.82 8.79 27.81
CA ALA A 387 -3.39 8.40 29.15
C ALA A 387 -4.38 8.88 30.23
N LYS A 388 -5.66 8.50 30.15
CA LYS A 388 -6.59 8.67 31.29
C LYS A 388 -6.14 7.83 32.50
N ASP A 389 -5.31 6.81 32.27
CA ASP A 389 -4.71 5.96 33.30
C ASP A 389 -3.34 6.48 33.81
N CYS A 390 -2.83 7.60 33.27
CA CYS A 390 -1.55 8.21 33.71
C CYS A 390 -1.65 9.75 33.80
N GLY A 391 -2.49 10.25 34.70
CA GLY A 391 -2.30 11.62 35.22
C GLY A 391 -2.96 12.78 34.46
N GLY A 392 -4.11 12.58 33.81
CA GLY A 392 -5.13 13.64 33.68
C GLY A 392 -4.83 14.85 32.79
N VAL A 393 -3.90 14.80 31.81
CA VAL A 393 -3.62 15.94 30.92
C VAL A 393 -4.28 15.80 29.54
N ASP A 394 -5.03 16.83 29.13
CA ASP A 394 -5.81 16.88 27.88
C ASP A 394 -4.95 16.81 26.60
N GLY A 395 -5.42 16.06 25.60
CA GLY A 395 -4.81 15.94 24.26
C GLY A 395 -5.56 14.93 23.39
N SER A 396 -5.49 15.09 22.07
CA SER A 396 -6.29 14.33 21.09
C SER A 396 -5.95 12.82 21.03
N GLY A 397 -4.79 12.41 21.54
CA GLY A 397 -4.30 11.04 21.40
C GLY A 397 -3.95 10.65 19.96
N LEU A 398 -3.95 11.61 19.03
CA LEU A 398 -3.57 11.40 17.62
C LEU A 398 -2.11 11.72 17.34
N GLY A 399 -1.45 12.49 18.22
CA GLY A 399 -0.10 13.01 17.98
C GLY A 399 0.94 11.93 17.68
N LEU A 400 1.06 10.90 18.52
CA LEU A 400 2.03 9.80 18.30
C LEU A 400 1.68 8.92 17.10
N HIS A 401 0.39 8.69 16.85
CA HIS A 401 -0.07 7.99 15.66
C HIS A 401 0.33 8.74 14.38
N ILE A 402 0.14 10.06 14.35
CA ILE A 402 0.58 10.92 13.23
C ILE A 402 2.10 10.85 13.07
N VAL A 403 2.86 10.88 14.16
CA VAL A 403 4.33 10.73 14.07
C VAL A 403 4.71 9.39 13.42
N GLN A 404 4.12 8.28 13.87
CA GLN A 404 4.40 6.96 13.29
C GLN A 404 4.08 6.92 11.80
N GLN A 405 2.92 7.46 11.41
CA GLN A 405 2.47 7.52 10.02
C GLN A 405 3.37 8.43 9.16
N LEU A 406 3.75 9.61 9.66
CA LEU A 406 4.66 10.52 8.96
C LEU A 406 6.07 9.91 8.80
N CYS A 407 6.61 9.27 9.83
CA CYS A 407 7.87 8.54 9.74
C CYS A 407 7.78 7.47 8.65
N HIS A 408 6.69 6.70 8.60
CA HIS A 408 6.50 5.66 7.59
C HIS A 408 6.42 6.23 6.16
N VAL A 409 5.63 7.29 5.93
CA VAL A 409 5.53 7.95 4.62
C VAL A 409 6.86 8.56 4.18
N MET A 410 7.66 9.08 5.13
CA MET A 410 9.01 9.58 4.87
C MET A 410 10.07 8.47 4.71
N GLY A 411 9.68 7.19 4.73
CA GLY A 411 10.58 6.04 4.58
C GLY A 411 11.39 5.68 5.84
N GLY A 412 11.04 6.24 6.99
CA GLY A 412 11.68 6.04 8.27
C GLY A 412 10.90 5.14 9.24
N SER A 413 11.35 5.13 10.50
CA SER A 413 10.70 4.40 11.59
C SER A 413 10.79 5.16 12.91
N ILE A 414 9.87 4.88 13.84
CA ILE A 414 9.89 5.41 15.21
C ILE A 414 9.81 4.27 16.23
N ARG A 415 10.49 4.42 17.36
CA ARG A 415 10.47 3.50 18.51
C ARG A 415 10.38 4.30 19.80
N ALA A 416 9.86 3.65 20.84
CA ALA A 416 9.80 4.20 22.19
C ALA A 416 10.34 3.17 23.18
N GLU A 417 11.15 3.61 24.14
CA GLU A 417 11.74 2.76 25.17
C GLU A 417 11.71 3.47 26.52
N ASN A 418 11.64 2.71 27.62
CA ASN A 418 11.76 3.25 28.96
C ASN A 418 13.21 3.31 29.41
N LEU A 419 13.58 4.36 30.12
CA LEU A 419 14.91 4.48 30.70
C LEU A 419 14.99 3.79 32.07
N PRO A 420 16.11 3.13 32.40
CA PRO A 420 16.30 2.45 33.69
C PRO A 420 16.17 3.39 34.90
N ALA A 421 16.46 4.68 34.71
CA ALA A 421 16.42 5.70 35.75
C ALA A 421 15.05 6.42 35.87
N GLY A 422 14.03 5.94 35.14
CA GLY A 422 12.76 6.64 34.96
C GLY A 422 12.78 7.60 33.77
N GLY A 423 11.62 7.77 33.11
CA GLY A 423 11.46 8.53 31.87
C GLY A 423 11.36 7.67 30.62
N ALA A 424 11.04 8.29 29.50
CA ALA A 424 10.95 7.63 28.20
C ALA A 424 11.90 8.26 27.17
N VAL A 425 12.26 7.45 26.18
CA VAL A 425 12.98 7.90 24.99
C VAL A 425 12.16 7.56 23.75
N PHE A 426 11.94 8.55 22.91
CA PHE A 426 11.34 8.40 21.59
C PHE A 426 12.42 8.61 20.53
N GLU A 427 12.69 7.57 19.74
CA GLU A 427 13.70 7.60 18.68
C GLU A 427 13.04 7.48 17.31
N ALA A 428 13.15 8.52 16.48
CA ALA A 428 12.71 8.55 15.10
C ALA A 428 13.93 8.55 14.16
N THR A 429 14.01 7.57 13.27
CA THR A 429 15.04 7.45 12.24
C THR A 429 14.44 7.75 10.87
N LEU A 430 14.94 8.78 10.19
CA LEU A 430 14.43 9.25 8.90
C LEU A 430 15.53 9.23 7.82
N PRO A 431 15.30 8.65 6.64
CA PRO A 431 16.27 8.62 5.54
C PRO A 431 16.32 9.98 4.80
N LEU A 432 16.94 10.97 5.43
CA LEU A 432 17.13 12.30 4.87
C LEU A 432 18.53 12.41 4.27
N PRO A 433 18.68 12.38 2.93
CA PRO A 433 19.98 12.50 2.31
C PRO A 433 20.58 13.89 2.53
N ALA A 434 21.91 13.97 2.54
CA ALA A 434 22.61 15.24 2.54
C ALA A 434 22.22 16.04 1.29
N ALA A 435 21.76 17.28 1.48
CA ALA A 435 21.56 18.18 0.37
C ALA A 435 22.92 18.73 -0.08
N PRO A 436 23.12 19.01 -1.38
CA PRO A 436 24.30 19.73 -1.84
C PRO A 436 24.42 21.05 -1.05
N GLU A 437 25.67 21.41 -0.71
CA GLU A 437 25.93 22.70 -0.07
C GLU A 437 25.25 23.80 -0.89
N ALA A 438 24.62 24.74 -0.20
CA ALA A 438 24.11 25.93 -0.87
C ALA A 438 25.26 26.51 -1.69
N THR A 439 24.95 27.05 -2.85
CA THR A 439 25.88 27.88 -3.62
C THR A 439 26.14 29.19 -2.85
N ALA A 440 26.65 29.07 -1.62
CA ALA A 440 27.03 30.15 -0.74
C ALA A 440 28.08 30.98 -1.46
N GLY A 441 27.79 32.26 -1.63
CA GLY A 441 28.66 33.22 -2.33
C GLY A 441 28.22 33.59 -3.76
N ARG A 442 27.10 33.04 -4.27
CA ARG A 442 26.53 33.54 -5.53
C ARG A 442 25.83 34.88 -5.30
N ARG A 443 26.17 35.86 -6.15
CA ARG A 443 25.65 37.22 -6.10
C ARG A 443 24.46 37.38 -7.02
N ILE A 444 23.31 37.77 -6.48
CA ILE A 444 22.10 38.06 -7.25
C ILE A 444 21.84 39.56 -7.16
N LEU A 445 21.68 40.19 -8.32
CA LEU A 445 21.24 41.57 -8.43
C LEU A 445 19.75 41.56 -8.80
N ALA A 446 18.90 42.25 -8.05
CA ALA A 446 17.50 42.40 -8.38
C ALA A 446 17.15 43.88 -8.63
N ALA A 447 16.31 44.15 -9.62
CA ALA A 447 15.75 45.47 -9.88
C ALA A 447 14.23 45.42 -9.68
N GLU A 448 13.72 46.17 -8.71
CA GLU A 448 12.30 46.20 -8.33
C GLU A 448 12.00 47.56 -7.69
N ASP A 449 11.02 48.29 -8.23
CA ASP A 449 10.68 49.65 -7.81
C ASP A 449 9.76 49.66 -6.58
N ASP A 450 8.84 48.68 -6.47
CA ASP A 450 7.94 48.53 -5.34
C ASP A 450 8.70 48.10 -4.05
N PRO A 451 8.66 48.90 -2.96
CA PRO A 451 9.41 48.61 -1.74
C PRO A 451 8.98 47.31 -1.04
N VAL A 452 7.72 46.90 -1.17
CA VAL A 452 7.21 45.68 -0.56
C VAL A 452 7.73 44.45 -1.31
N SER A 453 7.64 44.47 -2.65
CA SER A 453 8.18 43.43 -3.53
C SER A 453 9.70 43.32 -3.42
N ARG A 454 10.40 44.45 -3.31
CA ARG A 454 11.84 44.51 -3.03
C ARG A 454 12.20 43.77 -1.75
N MET A 455 11.51 44.09 -0.65
CA MET A 455 11.74 43.43 0.65
C MET A 455 11.44 41.92 0.57
N LEU A 456 10.38 41.53 -0.14
CA LEU A 456 9.99 40.14 -0.31
C LEU A 456 11.05 39.34 -1.07
N VAL A 457 11.47 39.81 -2.26
CA VAL A 457 12.48 39.16 -3.09
C VAL A 457 13.81 39.05 -2.33
N GLN A 458 14.24 40.13 -1.68
CA GLN A 458 15.44 40.14 -0.87
C GLN A 458 15.38 39.10 0.26
N THR A 459 14.27 39.06 1.00
CA THR A 459 14.09 38.13 2.13
C THR A 459 14.10 36.68 1.67
N ILE A 460 13.40 36.34 0.58
CA ILE A 460 13.32 34.97 0.07
C ILE A 460 14.72 34.47 -0.33
N LEU A 461 15.47 35.28 -1.08
CA LEU A 461 16.77 34.91 -1.61
C LEU A 461 17.86 34.89 -0.52
N GLN A 462 17.87 35.87 0.40
CA GLN A 462 18.81 35.88 1.52
C GLN A 462 18.60 34.70 2.46
N ARG A 463 17.34 34.30 2.72
CA ARG A 463 17.04 33.08 3.52
C ARG A 463 17.57 31.80 2.88
N LYS A 464 17.83 31.79 1.56
CA LYS A 464 18.50 30.68 0.87
C LYS A 464 20.02 30.80 0.81
N GLY A 465 20.60 31.86 1.37
CA GLY A 465 22.05 32.05 1.49
C GLY A 465 22.69 32.78 0.31
N TYR A 466 21.91 33.42 -0.56
CA TYR A 466 22.44 34.26 -1.64
C TYR A 466 22.88 35.63 -1.12
N GLN A 467 23.92 36.20 -1.76
CA GLN A 467 24.25 37.62 -1.59
C GLN A 467 23.37 38.43 -2.53
N VAL A 468 22.45 39.20 -1.98
CA VAL A 468 21.42 39.90 -2.76
C VAL A 468 21.60 41.41 -2.63
N GLU A 469 21.82 42.05 -3.77
CA GLU A 469 21.75 43.50 -3.92
C GLU A 469 20.44 43.85 -4.64
N VAL A 470 19.68 44.81 -4.13
CA VAL A 470 18.43 45.24 -4.77
C VAL A 470 18.46 46.72 -5.05
N VAL A 471 18.14 47.09 -6.29
CA VAL A 471 18.08 48.46 -6.79
C VAL A 471 16.67 48.84 -7.22
N ALA A 472 16.38 50.14 -7.27
CA ALA A 472 15.03 50.67 -7.44
C ALA A 472 14.66 51.06 -8.88
N ASP A 473 15.65 51.21 -9.76
CA ASP A 473 15.46 51.75 -11.10
C ASP A 473 16.41 51.13 -12.13
N GLY A 474 16.07 51.30 -13.41
CA GLY A 474 16.80 50.69 -14.51
C GLY A 474 18.21 51.26 -14.76
N ASN A 475 18.54 52.48 -14.32
CA ASN A 475 19.91 52.98 -14.44
C ASN A 475 20.81 52.35 -13.38
N ALA A 476 20.31 52.28 -12.14
CA ALA A 476 21.02 51.68 -11.02
C ALA A 476 21.36 50.20 -11.27
N VAL A 477 20.49 49.43 -11.93
CA VAL A 477 20.79 48.02 -12.26
C VAL A 477 21.89 47.89 -13.32
N VAL A 478 21.96 48.79 -14.30
CA VAL A 478 23.01 48.78 -15.32
C VAL A 478 24.37 49.11 -14.68
N GLU A 479 24.41 50.11 -13.80
CA GLU A 479 25.62 50.49 -13.06
C GLU A 479 26.08 49.37 -12.11
N ALA A 480 25.17 48.82 -11.32
CA ALA A 480 25.46 47.74 -10.37
C ALA A 480 25.88 46.45 -11.10
N ALA A 481 25.28 46.12 -12.25
CA ALA A 481 25.67 44.97 -13.05
C ALA A 481 27.12 45.08 -13.55
N ALA A 482 27.54 46.28 -13.96
CA ALA A 482 28.90 46.56 -14.41
C ALA A 482 29.91 46.49 -13.25
N ALA A 483 29.56 47.03 -12.08
CA ALA A 483 30.44 47.09 -10.92
C ALA A 483 30.60 45.75 -10.18
N ALA A 484 29.48 45.06 -9.91
CA ALA A 484 29.44 43.92 -8.98
C ALA A 484 29.61 42.54 -9.65
N ARG A 485 29.44 42.46 -10.98
CA ARG A 485 29.48 41.21 -11.78
C ARG A 485 28.66 40.07 -11.15
N PRO A 486 27.33 40.21 -11.07
CA PRO A 486 26.48 39.20 -10.47
C PRO A 486 26.53 37.85 -11.20
N ASP A 487 26.06 36.82 -10.50
CA ASP A 487 25.82 35.48 -11.06
C ASP A 487 24.46 35.34 -11.71
N LEU A 488 23.50 36.19 -11.35
CA LEU A 488 22.16 36.24 -11.93
C LEU A 488 21.54 37.63 -11.68
N ILE A 489 20.75 38.11 -12.65
CA ILE A 489 19.98 39.35 -12.54
C ILE A 489 18.49 39.01 -12.57
N LEU A 490 17.73 39.51 -11.59
CA LEU A 490 16.26 39.56 -11.63
C LEU A 490 15.85 40.97 -12.05
N MET A 491 15.14 41.09 -13.16
CA MET A 491 14.83 42.39 -13.77
C MET A 491 13.32 42.58 -13.83
N ASP A 492 12.76 43.50 -13.05
CA ASP A 492 11.40 43.96 -13.31
C ASP A 492 11.31 44.63 -14.69
N VAL A 493 10.29 44.27 -15.46
CA VAL A 493 10.00 44.93 -16.73
C VAL A 493 9.49 46.36 -16.48
N GLY A 494 8.66 46.56 -15.45
CA GLY A 494 7.97 47.82 -15.17
C GLY A 494 8.79 48.91 -14.46
N LEU A 495 10.10 49.02 -14.68
CA LEU A 495 10.94 49.96 -13.92
C LEU A 495 10.72 51.44 -14.30
N PRO A 496 10.76 52.36 -13.32
CA PRO A 496 10.69 53.79 -13.58
C PRO A 496 11.97 54.33 -14.25
N GLY A 497 11.80 55.28 -15.16
CA GLY A 497 12.89 55.92 -15.89
C GLY A 497 13.38 55.04 -17.04
N LEU A 498 14.36 54.18 -16.78
CA LEU A 498 14.84 53.20 -17.76
C LEU A 498 14.07 51.89 -17.58
N ASP A 499 13.26 51.52 -18.56
CA ASP A 499 12.52 50.25 -18.60
C ASP A 499 13.48 49.04 -18.49
N GLY A 500 13.06 47.99 -17.79
CA GLY A 500 13.84 46.76 -17.63
C GLY A 500 14.25 46.09 -18.95
N ILE A 501 13.43 46.23 -20.00
CA ILE A 501 13.76 45.74 -21.36
C ILE A 501 14.96 46.49 -21.93
N GLU A 502 14.96 47.83 -21.82
CA GLU A 502 16.05 48.66 -22.30
C GLU A 502 17.31 48.50 -21.41
N ALA A 503 17.13 48.34 -20.10
CA ALA A 503 18.23 48.03 -19.18
C ALA A 503 18.92 46.71 -19.55
N ALA A 504 18.16 45.66 -19.89
CA ALA A 504 18.72 44.40 -20.37
C ALA A 504 19.50 44.58 -21.68
N HIS A 505 18.99 45.33 -22.64
CA HIS A 505 19.71 45.65 -23.88
C HIS A 505 21.07 46.32 -23.60
N ARG A 506 21.12 47.30 -22.70
CA ARG A 506 22.37 47.99 -22.33
C ARG A 506 23.37 47.06 -21.65
N ILE A 507 22.90 46.18 -20.76
CA ILE A 507 23.75 45.16 -20.12
C ILE A 507 24.33 44.22 -21.19
N ARG A 508 23.53 43.78 -22.17
CA ARG A 508 24.01 42.93 -23.27
C ARG A 508 25.02 43.61 -24.18
N GLN A 509 24.82 44.88 -24.51
CA GLN A 509 25.79 45.65 -25.31
C GLN A 509 27.14 45.77 -24.58
N ALA A 510 27.10 46.04 -23.27
CA ALA A 510 28.30 46.13 -22.44
C ALA A 510 29.04 44.77 -22.33
N GLU A 511 28.30 43.66 -22.25
CA GLU A 511 28.88 42.31 -22.27
C GLU A 511 29.56 41.97 -23.61
N GLY A 512 28.96 42.38 -24.72
CA GLY A 512 29.50 42.16 -26.08
C GLY A 512 30.74 42.99 -26.40
N ALA A 513 30.90 44.15 -25.77
CA ALA A 513 32.07 45.04 -25.96
C ALA A 513 33.31 44.62 -25.14
N SER A 514 33.17 43.68 -24.19
CA SER A 514 34.26 43.27 -23.29
C SER A 514 34.95 41.99 -23.76
N ALA A 515 36.28 42.01 -23.89
CA ALA A 515 37.08 40.86 -24.36
C ALA A 515 37.00 39.59 -23.47
N ALA A 516 36.41 39.70 -22.27
CA ALA A 516 36.19 38.59 -21.34
C ALA A 516 34.75 38.01 -21.35
N GLY A 517 33.84 38.57 -22.18
CA GLY A 517 32.52 38.08 -22.58
C GLY A 517 31.78 37.09 -21.65
N ARG A 518 31.61 37.41 -20.36
CA ARG A 518 30.79 36.59 -19.46
C ARG A 518 29.34 37.07 -19.52
N ARG A 519 28.48 36.30 -20.19
CA ARG A 519 27.03 36.50 -20.21
C ARG A 519 26.42 36.14 -18.85
N VAL A 520 25.82 37.10 -18.15
CA VAL A 520 25.05 36.87 -16.92
C VAL A 520 23.61 36.50 -17.27
N PRO A 521 23.02 35.46 -16.66
CA PRO A 521 21.59 35.20 -16.81
C PRO A 521 20.74 36.39 -16.33
N ILE A 522 19.83 36.88 -17.17
CA ILE A 522 18.85 37.92 -16.80
C ILE A 522 17.45 37.29 -16.86
N LEU A 523 16.76 37.23 -15.72
CA LEU A 523 15.39 36.72 -15.64
C LEU A 523 14.41 37.87 -15.48
N ALA A 524 13.44 37.98 -16.37
CA ALA A 524 12.39 39.01 -16.31
C ALA A 524 11.43 38.73 -15.14
N MET A 525 10.97 39.77 -14.46
CA MET A 525 9.81 39.74 -13.57
C MET A 525 8.71 40.56 -14.25
N THR A 526 7.62 39.92 -14.68
CA THR A 526 6.54 40.60 -15.44
C THR A 526 5.17 40.35 -14.82
N ALA A 527 4.29 41.36 -14.89
CA ALA A 527 2.90 41.26 -14.50
C ALA A 527 2.01 40.58 -15.55
N HIS A 528 2.46 40.43 -16.81
CA HIS A 528 1.68 39.82 -17.88
C HIS A 528 2.45 38.67 -18.53
N VAL A 529 1.87 37.47 -18.47
CA VAL A 529 2.42 36.25 -19.11
C VAL A 529 1.86 36.08 -20.53
N LEU A 530 1.50 37.19 -21.19
CA LEU A 530 1.06 37.16 -22.59
C LEU A 530 2.28 36.90 -23.50
N SER A 531 2.08 36.16 -24.59
CA SER A 531 3.16 35.74 -25.49
C SER A 531 4.00 36.91 -26.03
N GLU A 532 3.37 38.06 -26.31
CA GLU A 532 4.05 39.23 -26.91
C GLU A 532 5.06 39.93 -25.98
N GLU A 533 4.77 40.06 -24.68
CA GLU A 533 5.73 40.65 -23.73
C GLU A 533 6.91 39.72 -23.46
N ARG A 534 6.63 38.41 -23.42
CA ARG A 534 7.64 37.37 -23.30
C ARG A 534 8.61 37.43 -24.49
N ASP A 535 8.08 37.56 -25.71
CA ASP A 535 8.87 37.68 -26.93
C ASP A 535 9.75 38.95 -26.91
N ARG A 536 9.23 40.07 -26.42
CA ARG A 536 10.00 41.32 -26.24
C ARG A 536 11.13 41.16 -25.23
N CYS A 537 10.90 40.48 -24.10
CA CYS A 537 11.93 40.21 -23.10
C CYS A 537 13.07 39.35 -23.67
N PHE A 538 12.74 38.30 -24.43
CA PHE A 538 13.75 37.45 -25.08
C PHE A 538 14.49 38.19 -26.20
N ALA A 539 13.79 39.01 -27.00
CA ALA A 539 14.42 39.85 -28.02
C ALA A 539 15.41 40.86 -27.41
N ALA A 540 15.15 41.31 -26.17
CA ALA A 540 16.07 42.14 -25.39
C ALA A 540 17.28 41.39 -24.81
N GLY A 541 17.34 40.07 -25.00
CA GLY A 541 18.44 39.23 -24.55
C GLY A 541 18.28 38.73 -23.11
N MET A 542 17.08 38.83 -22.52
CA MET A 542 16.76 38.12 -21.27
C MET A 542 16.69 36.61 -21.54
N ASP A 543 16.88 35.81 -20.49
CA ASP A 543 17.09 34.37 -20.59
C ASP A 543 15.90 33.55 -20.09
N ASP A 544 15.06 34.12 -19.23
CA ASP A 544 13.84 33.50 -18.69
C ASP A 544 12.92 34.56 -18.10
N PHE A 545 11.78 34.14 -17.55
CA PHE A 545 10.83 35.02 -16.87
C PHE A 545 10.20 34.39 -15.62
N ILE A 546 9.68 35.23 -14.73
CA ILE A 546 8.95 34.90 -13.51
C ILE A 546 7.70 35.79 -13.47
N GLY A 547 6.53 35.18 -13.21
CA GLY A 547 5.27 35.92 -13.13
C GLY A 547 5.14 36.69 -11.80
N LYS A 548 4.58 37.91 -11.87
CA LYS A 548 4.10 38.65 -10.69
C LYS A 548 2.62 38.29 -10.43
N PRO A 549 2.20 38.07 -9.16
CA PRO A 549 2.96 38.25 -7.93
C PRO A 549 4.00 37.14 -7.69
N VAL A 550 5.20 37.54 -7.26
CA VAL A 550 6.34 36.61 -7.07
C VAL A 550 6.04 35.61 -5.96
N GLN A 551 6.01 34.32 -6.31
CA GLN A 551 5.84 33.24 -5.34
C GLN A 551 7.19 32.67 -4.91
N ALA A 552 7.40 32.49 -3.60
CA ALA A 552 8.69 32.07 -3.06
C ALA A 552 9.19 30.72 -3.62
N GLY A 553 8.29 29.75 -3.83
CA GLY A 553 8.66 28.45 -4.39
C GLY A 553 9.14 28.54 -5.84
N GLU A 554 8.40 29.27 -6.68
CA GLU A 554 8.72 29.47 -8.10
C GLU A 554 10.01 30.27 -8.28
N LEU A 555 10.15 31.39 -7.57
CA LEU A 555 11.36 32.22 -7.58
C LEU A 555 12.61 31.38 -7.30
N LEU A 556 12.58 30.60 -6.22
CA LEU A 556 13.72 29.79 -5.81
C LEU A 556 14.02 28.68 -6.82
N GLN A 557 12.99 28.02 -7.34
CA GLN A 557 13.15 26.97 -8.34
C GLN A 557 13.82 27.47 -9.62
N VAL A 558 13.38 28.63 -10.15
CA VAL A 558 13.93 29.21 -11.38
C VAL A 558 15.36 29.71 -11.14
N VAL A 559 15.61 30.40 -10.03
CA VAL A 559 16.95 30.88 -9.66
C VAL A 559 17.93 29.73 -9.46
N GLU A 560 17.56 28.69 -8.73
CA GLU A 560 18.40 27.51 -8.50
C GLU A 560 18.70 26.78 -9.81
N ARG A 561 17.72 26.64 -10.72
CA ARG A 561 17.91 26.05 -12.05
C ARG A 561 19.01 26.77 -12.83
N TRP A 562 18.95 28.10 -12.90
CA TRP A 562 19.90 28.92 -13.65
C TRP A 562 21.29 29.00 -13.01
N LEU A 563 21.36 28.99 -11.68
CA LEU A 563 22.63 28.98 -10.97
C LEU A 563 23.31 27.59 -10.97
N ALA A 564 22.54 26.50 -11.07
CA ALA A 564 23.05 25.13 -11.18
C ALA A 564 23.52 24.78 -12.60
N ALA A 565 22.86 25.30 -13.64
CA ALA A 565 23.10 24.96 -15.05
C ALA A 565 24.42 25.47 -15.65
N GLY A 566 25.29 26.13 -14.87
CA GLY A 566 26.67 26.42 -15.25
C GLY A 566 26.86 26.96 -16.68
N ARG A 567 26.52 28.24 -16.91
CA ARG A 567 26.89 29.01 -18.12
C ARG A 567 26.50 28.40 -19.49
N LYS A 568 25.41 27.62 -19.58
CA LYS A 568 24.81 27.29 -20.89
C LYS A 568 23.35 27.73 -20.93
N PRO A 569 22.94 28.54 -21.93
CA PRO A 569 21.51 28.82 -22.11
C PRO A 569 20.78 27.50 -22.43
N PRO A 570 19.57 27.28 -21.88
CA PRO A 570 18.75 26.14 -22.25
C PRO A 570 18.38 26.26 -23.72
N THR A 571 18.67 25.21 -24.48
CA THR A 571 18.06 24.99 -25.79
C THR A 571 16.55 24.85 -25.58
N ASN A 572 15.81 25.76 -26.21
CA ASN A 572 14.35 25.84 -26.23
C ASN A 572 13.71 24.44 -26.26
N PRO A 573 12.87 24.04 -25.28
CA PRO A 573 12.06 22.85 -25.43
C PRO A 573 11.04 23.12 -26.53
N SER A 574 11.13 22.32 -27.57
CA SER A 574 10.28 22.28 -28.75
C SER A 574 8.84 22.64 -28.45
N ILE A 575 8.34 23.64 -29.19
CA ILE A 575 6.93 23.90 -29.40
C ILE A 575 6.29 22.58 -29.82
N VAL A 576 5.46 21.99 -28.95
CA VAL A 576 4.49 20.98 -29.36
C VAL A 576 3.32 21.76 -29.94
N SER A 577 3.17 21.63 -31.25
CA SER A 577 2.04 22.06 -32.07
C SER A 577 0.70 21.56 -31.55
#